data_AF-A0A932T754-F1
#
_entry.id   AF-A0A932T754-F1
#
_cell.length_a   1.000
_cell.length_b   1.000
_cell.length_c   1.000
_cell.angle_alpha   90.00
_cell.angle_beta   90.00
_cell.angle_gamma   90.00
#
_symmetry.space_group_name_H-M   'P 1'
#
loop_
_entity.id
_entity.type
_entity.pdbx_description
1 polymer ?
#
loop_
_entity_poly.entity_id
_entity_poly.type
_entity_poly.pdbx_seq_one_letter_code
_entity_poly.pdbx_strand_id
1 'polypeptide(L)'
;MRYLLLSSCLLVLFSCTTVYKNLQPATGNTSNLQKFKPDFTVALYNTQVDVIGNHLSGLLLIKKMPDSITRIVFSNEMGFTFFDFEFSSTGNFKVHSIIKKMNKKAVIKTLRKDFELVLMRNLDNNKLAIRK
;
A
#
# COMPACT_ATOMS: atom_id res chain seq x y z
N MET A 1 50.93 11.52 -11.38
CA MET A 1 49.52 11.74 -10.94
C MET A 1 48.49 10.83 -11.60
N ARG A 2 48.73 10.23 -12.79
CA ARG A 2 47.79 9.28 -13.44
C ARG A 2 47.53 7.97 -12.66
N TYR A 3 48.53 7.45 -11.95
CA TYR A 3 48.41 6.19 -11.20
C TYR A 3 47.56 6.29 -9.90
N LEU A 4 47.46 7.50 -9.32
CA LEU A 4 46.63 7.74 -8.14
C LEU A 4 45.13 7.73 -8.47
N LEU A 5 44.75 8.25 -9.64
CA LEU A 5 43.37 8.20 -10.13
C LEU A 5 42.92 6.76 -10.45
N LEU A 6 43.83 5.94 -11.01
CA LEU A 6 43.55 4.52 -11.27
C LEU A 6 43.41 3.71 -9.98
N SER A 7 44.27 3.96 -8.99
CA SER A 7 44.21 3.30 -7.68
C SER A 7 42.94 3.66 -6.90
N SER A 8 42.49 4.92 -6.97
CA SER A 8 41.23 5.36 -6.34
C SER A 8 40.01 4.71 -7.00
N CYS A 9 39.98 4.60 -8.33
CA CYS A 9 38.89 3.95 -9.07
C CYS A 9 38.76 2.45 -8.72
N LEU A 10 39.89 1.77 -8.48
CA LEU A 10 39.90 0.36 -8.11
C LEU A 10 39.30 0.10 -6.72
N LEU A 11 39.52 1.02 -5.76
CA LEU A 11 38.97 0.92 -4.40
C LEU A 11 37.44 1.09 -4.35
N VAL A 12 36.87 1.90 -5.25
CA VAL A 12 35.41 2.12 -5.31
C VAL A 12 34.67 0.84 -5.74
N LEU A 13 35.26 0.03 -6.63
CA LEU A 13 34.64 -1.20 -7.15
C LEU A 13 34.54 -2.35 -6.13
N PHE A 14 35.36 -2.34 -5.06
CA PHE A 14 35.31 -3.37 -4.01
C PHE A 14 34.48 -2.97 -2.78
N SER A 15 33.94 -1.75 -2.74
CA SER A 15 33.21 -1.24 -1.57
C SER A 15 31.75 -1.71 -1.46
N CYS A 16 31.19 -2.31 -2.51
CA CYS A 16 29.82 -2.80 -2.52
C CYS A 16 29.71 -4.21 -1.93
N THR A 17 29.77 -4.32 -0.60
CA THR A 17 29.34 -5.54 0.12
C THR A 17 27.89 -5.39 0.57
N THR A 18 27.06 -6.39 0.28
CA THR A 18 25.65 -6.41 0.71
C THR A 18 25.58 -6.77 2.19
N VAL A 19 25.21 -5.82 3.05
CA VAL A 19 25.02 -6.01 4.51
C VAL A 19 24.09 -7.18 4.83
N TYR A 20 23.17 -7.51 3.91
CA TYR A 20 22.13 -8.49 4.12
C TYR A 20 22.53 -9.96 3.84
N LYS A 21 23.78 -10.23 3.43
CA LYS A 21 24.19 -11.57 2.96
C LYS A 21 24.14 -12.66 4.05
N ASN A 22 24.24 -12.25 5.32
CA ASN A 22 24.27 -13.13 6.48
C ASN A 22 23.01 -13.02 7.36
N LEU A 23 21.96 -12.35 6.88
CA LEU A 23 20.70 -12.30 7.64
C LEU A 23 20.03 -13.67 7.64
N GLN A 24 19.72 -14.17 8.83
CA GLN A 24 18.93 -15.38 8.98
C GLN A 24 17.44 -15.04 8.92
N PRO A 25 16.61 -15.84 8.23
CA PRO A 25 15.17 -15.71 8.31
C PRO A 25 14.72 -15.84 9.77
N ALA A 26 14.06 -14.81 10.30
CA ALA A 26 13.48 -14.86 11.63
C ALA A 26 12.17 -15.65 11.56
N THR A 27 12.04 -16.68 12.39
CA THR A 27 10.80 -17.45 12.55
C THR A 27 9.90 -16.73 13.56
N GLY A 28 8.77 -16.20 13.09
CA GLY A 28 7.74 -15.61 13.93
C GLY A 28 6.49 -16.48 13.90
N ASN A 29 5.86 -16.70 15.06
CA ASN A 29 4.58 -17.40 15.11
C ASN A 29 3.47 -16.49 14.55
N THR A 30 3.02 -16.77 13.33
CA THR A 30 1.98 -16.01 12.62
C THR A 30 0.56 -16.41 13.01
N SER A 31 0.39 -17.38 13.93
CA SER A 31 -0.92 -17.94 14.29
C SER A 31 -1.94 -16.92 14.81
N ASN A 32 -1.48 -15.77 15.31
CA ASN A 32 -2.34 -14.73 15.90
C ASN A 32 -2.50 -13.47 15.03
N LEU A 33 -2.00 -13.44 13.79
CA LEU A 33 -2.11 -12.25 12.93
C LEU A 33 -3.57 -11.87 12.62
N GLN A 34 -4.48 -12.84 12.64
CA GLN A 34 -5.91 -12.58 12.45
C GLN A 34 -6.50 -11.64 13.52
N LYS A 35 -5.92 -11.58 14.73
CA LYS A 35 -6.40 -10.69 15.80
C LYS A 35 -6.24 -9.21 15.45
N PHE A 36 -5.31 -8.89 14.55
CA PHE A 36 -5.08 -7.52 14.09
C PHE A 36 -5.92 -7.16 12.86
N LYS A 37 -6.60 -8.14 12.24
CA LYS A 37 -7.42 -7.89 11.07
C LYS A 37 -8.56 -6.94 11.46
N PRO A 38 -8.66 -5.76 10.82
CA PRO A 38 -9.71 -4.82 11.17
C PRO A 38 -11.07 -5.34 10.70
N ASP A 39 -12.09 -5.19 11.54
CA ASP A 39 -13.48 -5.45 11.18
C ASP A 39 -14.24 -4.13 11.07
N PHE A 40 -14.08 -3.46 9.93
CA PHE A 40 -14.79 -2.22 9.65
C PHE A 40 -16.25 -2.52 9.32
N THR A 41 -17.18 -2.02 10.13
CA THR A 41 -18.60 -1.92 9.73
C THR A 41 -18.80 -0.62 8.95
N VAL A 42 -18.47 0.50 9.59
CA VAL A 42 -18.37 1.84 8.99
C VAL A 42 -17.22 2.56 9.69
N ALA A 43 -16.34 3.20 8.92
CA ALA A 43 -15.30 4.07 9.44
C ALA A 43 -15.18 5.31 8.54
N LEU A 44 -15.03 6.48 9.15
CA LEU A 44 -14.93 7.77 8.48
C LEU A 44 -13.67 8.48 8.96
N TYR A 45 -12.81 8.90 8.03
CA TYR A 45 -11.54 9.55 8.34
C TYR A 45 -11.38 10.86 7.59
N ASN A 46 -10.88 11.89 8.27
CA ASN A 46 -10.31 13.05 7.60
C ASN A 46 -9.04 12.61 6.86
N THR A 47 -8.99 12.86 5.56
CA THR A 47 -7.96 12.33 4.66
C THR A 47 -7.45 13.42 3.74
N GLN A 48 -6.13 13.44 3.56
CA GLN A 48 -5.44 14.30 2.60
C GLN A 48 -4.53 13.44 1.73
N VAL A 49 -4.51 13.71 0.43
CA VAL A 49 -3.75 12.96 -0.56
C VAL A 49 -3.12 13.92 -1.56
N ASP A 50 -1.80 13.83 -1.68
CA ASP A 50 -1.05 14.46 -2.77
C ASP A 50 -0.79 13.46 -3.89
N VAL A 51 -1.35 13.72 -5.07
CA VAL A 51 -1.23 12.81 -6.21
C VAL A 51 -0.96 13.58 -7.50
N ILE A 52 0.18 13.31 -8.12
CA ILE A 52 0.59 13.90 -9.41
C ILE A 52 0.41 15.44 -9.39
N GLY A 53 0.96 16.10 -8.37
CA GLY A 53 0.89 17.56 -8.21
C GLY A 53 -0.49 18.13 -7.85
N ASN A 54 -1.45 17.29 -7.47
CA ASN A 54 -2.76 17.74 -6.97
C ASN A 54 -2.89 17.41 -5.49
N HIS A 55 -3.26 18.42 -4.69
CA HIS A 55 -3.65 18.24 -3.28
C HIS A 55 -5.16 17.99 -3.20
N LEU A 56 -5.56 16.90 -2.57
CA LEU A 56 -6.97 16.52 -2.36
C LEU A 56 -7.21 16.33 -0.87
N SER A 57 -8.24 16.99 -0.36
CA SER A 57 -8.61 16.91 1.06
C SER A 57 -10.09 16.61 1.19
N GLY A 58 -10.46 15.82 2.18
CA GLY A 58 -11.85 15.47 2.42
C GLY A 58 -12.02 14.30 3.38
N LEU A 59 -13.11 13.56 3.19
CA LEU A 59 -13.52 12.43 4.00
C LEU A 59 -13.37 11.12 3.24
N LEU A 60 -12.68 10.17 3.87
CA LEU A 60 -12.57 8.79 3.42
C LEU A 60 -13.52 7.92 4.24
N LEU A 61 -14.53 7.37 3.56
CA LEU A 61 -15.49 6.43 4.11
C LEU A 61 -15.09 5.00 3.74
N ILE A 62 -14.88 4.15 4.73
CA ILE A 62 -14.73 2.70 4.57
C ILE A 62 -16.00 2.06 5.13
N LYS A 63 -16.73 1.32 4.29
CA LYS A 63 -18.00 0.70 4.69
C LYS A 63 -18.11 -0.73 4.19
N LYS A 64 -18.48 -1.64 5.09
CA LYS A 64 -18.88 -3.00 4.73
C LYS A 64 -20.37 -3.00 4.39
N MET A 65 -20.67 -3.41 3.18
CA MET A 65 -22.01 -3.52 2.62
C MET A 65 -22.64 -4.86 3.03
N PRO A 66 -23.98 -4.97 3.02
CA PRO A 66 -24.68 -6.18 3.46
C PRO A 66 -24.29 -7.46 2.69
N ASP A 67 -23.88 -7.32 1.44
CA ASP A 67 -23.42 -8.37 0.53
C ASP A 67 -21.95 -8.79 0.75
N SER A 68 -21.35 -8.45 1.89
CA SER A 68 -19.94 -8.71 2.23
C SER A 68 -18.93 -8.00 1.32
N ILE A 69 -19.36 -6.97 0.61
CA ILE A 69 -18.50 -6.10 -0.18
C ILE A 69 -18.01 -4.94 0.70
N THR A 70 -16.74 -4.55 0.55
CA THR A 70 -16.23 -3.32 1.21
C THR A 70 -16.12 -2.20 0.19
N ARG A 71 -16.73 -1.05 0.48
CA ARG A 71 -16.63 0.18 -0.31
C ARG A 71 -15.69 1.16 0.38
N ILE A 72 -14.81 1.76 -0.40
CA ILE A 72 -13.92 2.83 0.03
C ILE A 72 -14.18 4.04 -0.85
N VAL A 73 -14.75 5.09 -0.24
CA VAL A 73 -15.19 6.29 -0.94
C VAL A 73 -14.43 7.48 -0.39
N PHE A 74 -13.70 8.19 -1.23
CA PHE A 74 -13.04 9.44 -0.85
C PHE A 74 -13.75 10.60 -1.53
N SER A 75 -14.30 11.52 -0.74
CA SER A 75 -15.05 12.69 -1.23
C SER A 75 -14.62 13.94 -0.48
N ASN A 76 -14.78 15.11 -1.08
CA ASN A 76 -14.65 16.35 -0.32
C ASN A 76 -15.86 16.56 0.63
N GLU A 77 -15.79 17.56 1.49
CA GLU A 77 -16.84 17.87 2.47
C GLU A 77 -18.16 18.33 1.82
N MET A 78 -18.13 18.74 0.55
CA MET A 78 -19.31 19.13 -0.23
C MET A 78 -19.98 17.94 -0.95
N GLY A 79 -19.48 16.71 -0.77
CA GLY A 79 -20.06 15.51 -1.38
C GLY A 79 -19.57 15.20 -2.80
N PHE A 80 -18.58 15.93 -3.32
CA PHE A 80 -17.94 15.57 -4.59
C PHE A 80 -16.96 14.41 -4.38
N THR A 81 -17.24 13.29 -5.04
CA THR A 81 -16.43 12.07 -4.93
C THR A 81 -15.19 12.13 -5.82
N PHE A 82 -14.02 11.96 -5.19
CA PHE A 82 -12.74 11.82 -5.87
C PHE A 82 -12.55 10.41 -6.43
N PHE A 83 -12.89 9.38 -5.64
CA PHE A 83 -12.95 8.00 -6.09
C PHE A 83 -13.90 7.15 -5.23
N ASP A 84 -14.35 6.05 -5.82
CA ASP A 84 -15.16 5.03 -5.18
C ASP A 84 -14.65 3.64 -5.62
N PHE A 85 -14.09 2.93 -4.66
CA PHE A 85 -13.52 1.60 -4.84
C PHE A 85 -14.32 0.53 -4.12
N GLU A 86 -14.34 -0.64 -4.74
CA GLU A 86 -15.01 -1.81 -4.22
C GLU A 86 -14.02 -2.97 -4.10
N PHE A 87 -14.03 -3.61 -2.93
CA PHE A 87 -13.30 -4.83 -2.62
C PHE A 87 -14.30 -5.94 -2.29
N SER A 88 -14.47 -6.90 -3.20
CA SER A 88 -15.36 -8.05 -2.97
C SER A 88 -14.75 -9.01 -1.96
N SER A 89 -15.57 -9.82 -1.28
CA SER A 89 -15.08 -10.92 -0.43
C SER A 89 -14.20 -11.92 -1.19
N THR A 90 -14.48 -12.14 -2.48
CA THR A 90 -13.75 -13.06 -3.37
C THR A 90 -12.40 -12.52 -3.88
N GLY A 91 -11.99 -11.31 -3.51
CA GLY A 91 -10.71 -10.71 -3.90
C GLY A 91 -10.75 -9.89 -5.20
N ASN A 92 -11.93 -9.71 -5.79
CA ASN A 92 -12.11 -8.81 -6.93
C ASN A 92 -12.05 -7.35 -6.47
N PHE A 93 -11.51 -6.50 -7.35
CA PHE A 93 -11.43 -5.06 -7.15
C PHE A 93 -12.13 -4.37 -8.31
N LYS A 94 -13.01 -3.41 -8.00
CA LYS A 94 -13.75 -2.63 -8.99
C LYS A 94 -13.66 -1.15 -8.65
N VAL A 95 -13.52 -0.34 -9.69
CA VAL A 95 -13.58 1.12 -9.59
C VAL A 95 -14.95 1.56 -10.08
N HIS A 96 -15.78 2.13 -9.21
CA HIS A 96 -17.10 2.64 -9.59
C HIS A 96 -17.00 4.05 -10.17
N SER A 97 -16.19 4.89 -9.54
CA SER A 97 -15.91 6.23 -10.04
C SER A 97 -14.49 6.64 -9.66
N ILE A 98 -13.89 7.48 -10.50
CA ILE A 98 -12.61 8.11 -10.21
C ILE A 98 -12.49 9.36 -11.10
N ILE A 99 -12.07 10.47 -10.50
CA ILE A 99 -11.86 11.71 -11.24
C ILE A 99 -10.71 11.57 -12.24
N LYS A 100 -10.79 12.31 -13.35
CA LYS A 100 -9.83 12.24 -14.45
C LYS A 100 -8.36 12.39 -14.02
N LYS A 101 -8.09 13.28 -13.05
CA LYS A 101 -6.73 13.52 -12.52
C LYS A 101 -6.13 12.33 -11.78
N MET A 102 -6.97 11.48 -11.17
CA MET A 102 -6.53 10.27 -10.45
C MET A 102 -6.64 9.01 -11.30
N ASN A 103 -7.33 9.06 -12.44
CA ASN A 103 -7.54 7.91 -13.33
C ASN A 103 -6.28 7.55 -14.13
N LYS A 104 -5.23 7.13 -13.41
CA LYS A 104 -3.98 6.63 -13.94
C LYS A 104 -3.75 5.23 -13.37
N LYS A 105 -3.36 4.30 -14.24
CA LYS A 105 -3.13 2.90 -13.86
C LYS A 105 -2.19 2.74 -12.66
N ALA A 106 -1.13 3.55 -12.59
CA ALA A 106 -0.19 3.54 -11.47
C ALA A 106 -0.85 3.95 -10.15
N VAL A 107 -1.63 5.05 -10.14
CA VAL A 107 -2.34 5.55 -8.96
C VAL A 107 -3.35 4.52 -8.45
N ILE A 108 -4.19 3.98 -9.34
CA ILE A 108 -5.18 2.96 -8.98
C ILE A 108 -4.50 1.72 -8.41
N LYS A 109 -3.39 1.27 -9.01
CA LYS A 109 -2.63 0.11 -8.53
C LYS A 109 -2.02 0.35 -7.15
N THR A 110 -1.47 1.54 -6.89
CA THR A 110 -0.91 1.89 -5.58
C THR A 110 -2.01 1.94 -4.52
N LEU A 111 -3.07 2.72 -4.75
CA LEU A 111 -4.19 2.83 -3.80
C LEU A 111 -4.84 1.47 -3.53
N ARG A 112 -5.01 0.63 -4.55
CA ARG A 112 -5.52 -0.74 -4.36
C ARG A 112 -4.65 -1.52 -3.37
N LYS A 113 -3.33 -1.52 -3.57
CA LYS A 113 -2.40 -2.25 -2.70
C LYS A 113 -2.39 -1.69 -1.28
N ASP A 114 -2.40 -0.37 -1.15
CA ASP A 114 -2.39 0.28 0.16
C ASP A 114 -3.66 -0.04 0.94
N PHE A 115 -4.83 -0.02 0.29
CA PHE A 115 -6.08 -0.42 0.94
C PHE A 115 -6.18 -1.92 1.18
N GLU A 116 -5.64 -2.78 0.30
CA GLU A 116 -5.53 -4.21 0.59
C GLU A 116 -4.71 -4.45 1.86
N LEU A 117 -3.62 -3.71 2.06
CA LEU A 117 -2.81 -3.77 3.27
C LEU A 117 -3.57 -3.26 4.51
N VAL A 118 -4.21 -2.09 4.42
CA VAL A 118 -5.01 -1.50 5.52
C VAL A 118 -6.13 -2.45 5.94
N LEU A 119 -6.81 -3.07 4.98
CA LEU A 119 -7.87 -4.05 5.23
C LEU A 119 -7.33 -5.45 5.59
N MET A 120 -6.00 -5.62 5.65
CA MET A 120 -5.31 -6.89 5.88
C MET A 120 -5.83 -8.02 4.99
N ARG A 121 -6.02 -7.72 3.70
CA ARG A 121 -6.45 -8.63 2.65
C ARG A 121 -5.23 -9.25 1.99
N ASN A 122 -5.35 -10.51 1.57
CA ASN A 122 -4.31 -11.24 0.83
C ASN A 122 -2.96 -11.34 1.57
N LEU A 123 -2.99 -11.38 2.91
CA LEU A 123 -1.80 -11.71 3.70
C LEU A 123 -1.51 -13.21 3.57
N ASP A 124 -0.62 -13.57 2.65
CA ASP A 124 -0.10 -14.94 2.52
C ASP A 124 0.68 -15.29 3.81
N ASN A 125 0.00 -15.91 4.78
CA ASN A 125 0.61 -16.33 6.06
C ASN A 125 1.85 -17.22 5.90
N ASN A 126 2.02 -17.85 4.73
CA ASN A 126 3.13 -18.76 4.40
C ASN A 126 4.37 -18.06 3.81
N LYS A 127 4.29 -16.75 3.47
CA LYS A 127 5.40 -15.99 2.86
C LYS A 127 5.92 -14.85 3.72
N LEU A 128 5.41 -14.69 4.94
CA LEU A 128 5.88 -13.69 5.90
C LEU A 128 7.22 -14.13 6.51
N ALA A 129 8.26 -14.24 5.67
CA ALA A 129 9.63 -14.39 6.13
C ALA A 129 10.12 -13.01 6.58
N ILE A 130 10.19 -12.80 7.89
CA ILE A 130 10.80 -11.60 8.46
C ILE A 130 12.30 -11.77 8.27
N ARG A 131 12.89 -11.04 7.32
CA ARG A 131 14.34 -10.91 7.20
C ARG A 131 14.77 -9.86 8.22
N LYS A 132 15.32 -10.30 9.35
CA LYS A 132 16.01 -9.44 10.31
C LYS A 132 17.46 -9.34 9.91
#